data_AF-L2GYU0-F1
#
_entry.id   AF-L2GYU0-F1
#
_cell.length_a   1.000
_cell.length_b   1.000
_cell.length_c   1.000
_cell.angle_alpha   90.00
_cell.angle_beta   90.00
_cell.angle_gamma   90.00
#
_symmetry.space_group_name_H-M   'P 1'
#
loop_
_entity.id
_entity.type
_entity.pdbx_description
1 polymer ?
#
loop_
_entity_poly.entity_id
_entity_poly.type
_entity_poly.pdbx_seq_one_letter_code
_entity_poly.pdbx_strand_id
1 'polypeptide(L)'
;MTSDLKSCEDILNKLKRHSKATPFLEPVDYVALKIPDYPEKIKTPMDLKTVSQKMKDYTSQTEFVNDVKLIFSNCYLYNGEESPISKMAHELDTYFDSLLGKSLKNNVDLEVCTNVLNELLKTKHKKINWPFLEPVDIKLVPNYLSVIENPIDLSTIKRKLPFYENRIEFFADLLLMVNNCYKFNAKGTDIYSCGEEMEKLIDRNCGFLNEKDLINNISQLKLQMATLSSTMSLYEDVLFHVRKKEGKRKIFSLDERIRIADIVSKLDEERCVKIALIIKKNDQNFSIAGKEEVEVDFKILPDFIVEEIDTFLKKENVNIEQSSEC
;
A
#
# COMPACT_ATOMS: atom_id res chain seq x y z
N MET A 1 19.10 -12.23 19.45
CA MET A 1 18.82 -11.81 18.06
C MET A 1 17.32 -11.84 17.90
N THR A 2 16.69 -10.79 17.38
CA THR A 2 15.24 -10.75 17.11
C THR A 2 14.87 -11.80 16.05
N SER A 3 13.61 -12.24 15.99
CA SER A 3 13.14 -13.22 14.98
C SER A 3 13.44 -12.75 13.55
N ASP A 4 13.30 -11.45 13.30
CA ASP A 4 13.52 -10.83 12.00
C ASP A 4 14.98 -10.95 11.53
N LEU A 5 15.95 -10.72 12.44
CA LEU A 5 17.37 -10.83 12.12
C LEU A 5 17.81 -12.28 11.89
N LYS A 6 17.17 -13.25 12.57
CA LYS A 6 17.39 -14.68 12.30
C LYS A 6 16.93 -15.04 10.88
N SER A 7 15.79 -14.51 10.44
CA SER A 7 15.35 -14.72 9.05
C SER A 7 16.30 -14.06 8.04
N CYS A 8 16.85 -12.88 8.35
CA CYS A 8 17.86 -12.23 7.50
C CYS A 8 19.10 -13.12 7.30
N GLU A 9 19.56 -13.81 8.34
CA GLU A 9 20.67 -14.76 8.26
C GLU A 9 20.34 -15.95 7.33
N ASP A 10 19.12 -16.49 7.40
CA ASP A 10 18.66 -17.56 6.51
C ASP A 10 18.58 -17.10 5.04
N ILE A 11 18.11 -15.87 4.80
CA ILE A 11 18.08 -15.26 3.47
C ILE A 11 19.49 -15.10 2.92
N LEU A 12 20.41 -14.52 3.71
CA LEU A 12 21.81 -14.34 3.32
C LEU A 12 22.47 -15.67 2.94
N ASN A 13 22.24 -16.72 3.73
CA ASN A 13 22.75 -18.05 3.44
C ASN A 13 22.21 -18.63 2.12
N LYS A 14 20.94 -18.35 1.78
CA LYS A 14 20.35 -18.75 0.50
C LYS A 14 20.93 -17.96 -0.68
N LEU A 15 21.17 -16.65 -0.51
CA LEU A 15 21.82 -15.83 -1.53
C LEU A 15 23.22 -16.34 -1.85
N LYS A 16 24.04 -16.61 -0.83
CA LYS A 16 25.42 -17.12 -1.01
C LYS A 16 25.51 -18.44 -1.77
N ARG A 17 24.43 -19.25 -1.74
CA ARG A 17 24.34 -20.54 -2.48
C ARG A 17 23.71 -20.42 -3.86
N HIS A 18 23.19 -19.24 -4.24
CA HIS A 18 22.56 -19.06 -5.53
C HIS A 18 23.60 -19.13 -6.66
N SER A 19 23.22 -19.73 -7.79
CA SER A 19 24.15 -19.96 -8.92
C SER A 19 24.74 -18.68 -9.52
N LYS A 20 24.07 -17.54 -9.34
CA LYS A 20 24.50 -16.22 -9.81
C LYS A 20 25.27 -15.39 -8.79
N ALA A 21 25.48 -15.90 -7.57
CA ALA A 21 26.09 -15.14 -6.50
C ALA A 21 27.59 -14.93 -6.65
N THR A 22 28.28 -15.73 -7.47
CA THR A 22 29.75 -15.77 -7.54
C THR A 22 30.44 -14.40 -7.62
N PRO A 23 30.02 -13.43 -8.46
CA PRO A 23 30.68 -12.12 -8.54
C PRO A 23 30.50 -11.25 -7.29
N PHE A 24 29.56 -11.61 -6.42
CA PHE A 24 29.11 -10.81 -5.27
C PHE A 24 29.48 -11.45 -3.92
N LEU A 25 30.20 -12.59 -3.92
CA LEU A 25 30.55 -13.30 -2.70
C LEU A 25 31.64 -12.61 -1.88
N GLU A 26 32.56 -11.92 -2.56
CA GLU A 26 33.75 -11.31 -1.99
C GLU A 26 33.86 -9.84 -2.44
N PRO A 27 34.59 -8.99 -1.70
CA PRO A 27 34.86 -7.62 -2.12
C PRO A 27 35.53 -7.56 -3.50
N VAL A 28 35.21 -6.54 -4.29
CA VAL A 28 35.80 -6.35 -5.62
C VAL A 28 37.29 -6.03 -5.49
N ASP A 29 38.14 -6.95 -5.98
CA ASP A 29 39.58 -6.72 -6.13
C ASP A 29 39.86 -5.98 -7.45
N TYR A 30 39.73 -4.66 -7.40
CA TYR A 30 39.89 -3.80 -8.56
C TYR A 30 41.32 -3.79 -9.13
N VAL A 31 42.32 -4.18 -8.35
CA VAL A 31 43.72 -4.31 -8.81
C VAL A 31 43.87 -5.57 -9.63
N ALA A 32 43.43 -6.72 -9.11
CA ALA A 32 43.49 -8.00 -9.83
C ALA A 32 42.66 -7.97 -11.13
N LEU A 33 41.51 -7.28 -11.10
CA LEU A 33 40.62 -7.11 -12.24
C LEU A 33 41.06 -5.99 -13.21
N LYS A 34 42.12 -5.23 -12.88
CA LYS A 34 42.65 -4.11 -13.67
C LYS A 34 41.62 -3.02 -13.97
N ILE A 35 40.81 -2.68 -12.98
CA ILE A 35 39.76 -1.65 -13.02
C ILE A 35 40.01 -0.56 -11.96
N PRO A 36 41.10 0.21 -12.07
CA PRO A 36 41.57 1.10 -11.01
C PRO A 36 40.62 2.26 -10.67
N ASP A 37 39.65 2.56 -11.53
CA ASP A 37 38.64 3.60 -11.33
C ASP A 37 37.44 3.15 -10.47
N TYR A 38 37.36 1.87 -10.08
CA TYR A 38 36.31 1.34 -9.23
C TYR A 38 36.11 2.11 -7.91
N PRO A 39 37.14 2.36 -7.07
CA PRO A 39 36.99 3.14 -5.83
C PRO A 39 36.61 4.61 -6.09
N GLU A 40 36.87 5.14 -7.28
CA GLU A 40 36.45 6.50 -7.64
C GLU A 40 34.94 6.54 -7.93
N LYS A 41 34.40 5.51 -8.59
CA LYS A 41 33.00 5.44 -9.00
C LYS A 41 32.08 4.89 -7.89
N ILE A 42 32.54 3.90 -7.14
CA ILE A 42 31.76 3.23 -6.09
C ILE A 42 32.20 3.72 -4.72
N LYS A 43 31.33 4.53 -4.09
CA LYS A 43 31.63 5.20 -2.81
C LYS A 43 31.47 4.32 -1.59
N THR A 44 30.58 3.34 -1.66
CA THR A 44 30.29 2.43 -0.56
C THR A 44 30.29 1.01 -1.09
N PRO A 45 31.47 0.37 -1.25
CA PRO A 45 31.55 -1.00 -1.74
C PRO A 45 30.84 -1.94 -0.77
N MET A 46 30.16 -2.95 -1.31
CA MET A 46 29.45 -3.95 -0.53
C MET A 46 29.46 -5.30 -1.27
N ASP A 47 29.45 -6.38 -0.50
CA ASP A 47 29.48 -7.76 -0.98
C ASP A 47 28.90 -8.69 0.11
N LEU A 48 28.54 -9.92 -0.25
CA LEU A 48 27.85 -10.85 0.65
C LEU A 48 28.72 -11.31 1.83
N LYS A 49 30.05 -11.26 1.74
CA LYS A 49 30.94 -11.53 2.88
C LYS A 49 30.95 -10.35 3.85
N THR A 50 31.02 -9.12 3.35
CA THR A 50 30.90 -7.91 4.17
C THR A 50 29.54 -7.86 4.89
N VAL A 51 28.43 -8.13 4.18
CA VAL A 51 27.10 -8.26 4.81
C VAL A 51 27.10 -9.35 5.90
N SER A 52 27.72 -10.50 5.63
CA SER A 52 27.86 -11.58 6.62
C SER A 52 28.61 -11.15 7.88
N GLN A 53 29.61 -10.28 7.76
CA GLN A 53 30.37 -9.76 8.90
C GLN A 53 29.58 -8.74 9.71
N LYS A 54 28.76 -7.92 9.03
CA LYS A 54 27.89 -6.90 9.62
C LYS A 54 26.62 -7.47 10.28
N MET A 55 26.30 -8.75 10.09
CA MET A 55 25.07 -9.37 10.62
C MET A 55 24.82 -9.13 12.12
N LYS A 56 25.89 -9.12 12.93
CA LYS A 56 25.82 -8.88 14.37
C LYS A 56 25.62 -7.40 14.75
N ASP A 57 25.93 -6.50 13.83
CA ASP A 57 25.91 -5.04 14.02
C ASP A 57 24.59 -4.41 13.55
N TYR A 58 23.80 -5.13 12.75
CA TYR A 58 22.48 -4.66 12.32
C TYR A 58 21.50 -4.58 13.48
N THR A 59 20.84 -3.43 13.60
CA THR A 59 19.79 -3.22 14.62
C THR A 59 18.37 -3.42 14.09
N SER A 60 18.23 -3.48 12.76
CA SER A 60 16.94 -3.66 12.08
C SER A 60 17.09 -4.48 10.78
N GLN A 61 15.99 -5.11 10.33
CA GLN A 61 15.94 -5.77 9.02
C GLN A 61 16.21 -4.78 7.88
N THR A 62 15.77 -3.53 8.02
CA THR A 62 15.96 -2.47 7.02
C THR A 62 17.43 -2.23 6.72
N GLU A 63 18.31 -2.21 7.72
CA GLU A 63 19.75 -2.03 7.51
C GLU A 63 20.37 -3.18 6.70
N PHE A 64 20.00 -4.42 7.01
CA PHE A 64 20.41 -5.59 6.24
C PHE A 64 19.93 -5.52 4.78
N VAL A 65 18.66 -5.18 4.58
CA VAL A 65 18.06 -5.05 3.23
C VAL A 65 18.77 -3.98 2.43
N ASN A 66 19.06 -2.83 3.04
CA ASN A 66 19.76 -1.72 2.38
C ASN A 66 21.15 -2.14 1.91
N ASP A 67 21.93 -2.83 2.75
CA ASP A 67 23.26 -3.29 2.36
C ASP A 67 23.22 -4.36 1.26
N VAL A 68 22.27 -5.30 1.29
CA VAL A 68 22.12 -6.29 0.21
C VAL A 68 21.74 -5.59 -1.11
N LYS A 69 20.78 -4.66 -1.09
CA LYS A 69 20.39 -3.88 -2.28
C LYS A 69 21.53 -3.00 -2.80
N LEU A 70 22.42 -2.53 -1.91
CA LEU A 70 23.60 -1.76 -2.27
C LEU A 70 24.60 -2.56 -3.12
N ILE A 71 24.70 -3.88 -2.91
CA ILE A 71 25.53 -4.76 -3.77
C ILE A 71 25.06 -4.63 -5.23
N PHE A 72 23.76 -4.72 -5.46
CA PHE A 72 23.18 -4.71 -6.80
C PHE A 72 23.24 -3.31 -7.43
N SER A 73 22.89 -2.27 -6.68
CA SER A 73 22.95 -0.90 -7.20
C SER A 73 24.36 -0.47 -7.58
N ASN A 74 25.38 -0.86 -6.79
CA ASN A 74 26.78 -0.64 -7.14
C ASN A 74 27.17 -1.39 -8.42
N CYS A 75 26.68 -2.63 -8.59
CA CYS A 75 26.91 -3.41 -9.81
C CYS A 75 26.36 -2.67 -11.04
N TYR A 76 25.12 -2.18 -10.98
CA TYR A 76 24.49 -1.45 -12.08
C TYR A 76 25.21 -0.14 -12.37
N LEU A 77 25.59 0.60 -11.33
CA LEU A 77 26.30 1.87 -11.45
C LEU A 77 27.67 1.72 -12.13
N TYR A 78 28.44 0.70 -11.78
CA TYR A 78 29.77 0.50 -12.34
C TYR A 78 29.73 -0.15 -13.73
N ASN A 79 28.94 -1.21 -13.90
CA ASN A 79 28.98 -2.05 -15.09
C ASN A 79 27.95 -1.65 -16.17
N GLY A 80 26.95 -0.85 -15.82
CA GLY A 80 25.78 -0.57 -16.66
C GLY A 80 24.76 -1.71 -16.65
N GLU A 81 23.49 -1.35 -16.79
CA GLU A 81 22.32 -2.26 -16.69
C GLU A 81 22.40 -3.49 -17.60
N GLU A 82 22.93 -3.32 -18.81
CA GLU A 82 22.94 -4.38 -19.83
C GLU A 82 24.11 -5.37 -19.72
N SER A 83 25.03 -5.14 -18.79
CA SER A 83 26.22 -5.99 -18.65
C SER A 83 25.85 -7.41 -18.21
N PRO A 84 26.64 -8.43 -18.58
CA PRO A 84 26.40 -9.80 -18.12
C PRO A 84 26.36 -9.93 -16.59
N ILE A 85 27.19 -9.17 -15.88
CA ILE A 85 27.22 -9.18 -14.40
C ILE A 85 25.97 -8.49 -13.83
N SER A 86 25.50 -7.40 -14.44
CA SER A 86 24.25 -6.75 -14.06
C SER A 86 23.04 -7.66 -14.26
N LYS A 87 23.02 -8.48 -15.32
CA LYS A 87 21.97 -9.51 -15.50
C LYS A 87 21.98 -10.56 -14.37
N MET A 88 23.17 -10.93 -13.90
CA MET A 88 23.31 -11.82 -12.73
C MET A 88 22.83 -11.14 -11.44
N ALA A 89 23.12 -9.85 -11.26
CA ALA A 89 22.62 -9.05 -10.14
C ALA A 89 21.10 -8.95 -10.16
N HIS A 90 20.47 -8.66 -11.30
CA HIS A 90 19.01 -8.60 -11.45
C HIS A 90 18.31 -9.91 -11.06
N GLU A 91 18.88 -11.05 -11.47
CA GLU A 91 18.37 -12.37 -11.10
C GLU A 91 18.49 -12.62 -9.59
N LEU A 92 19.64 -12.25 -9.00
CA LEU A 92 19.87 -12.41 -7.56
C LEU A 92 19.02 -11.45 -6.72
N ASP A 93 18.77 -10.25 -7.22
CA ASP A 93 17.92 -9.23 -6.62
C ASP A 93 16.44 -9.64 -6.62
N THR A 94 15.96 -10.14 -7.76
CA THR A 94 14.61 -10.72 -7.88
C THR A 94 14.44 -11.91 -6.92
N TYR A 95 15.45 -12.78 -6.84
CA TYR A 95 15.44 -13.89 -5.90
C TYR A 95 15.46 -13.42 -4.43
N PHE A 96 16.25 -12.38 -4.12
CA PHE A 96 16.27 -11.74 -2.80
C PHE A 96 14.90 -11.20 -2.41
N ASP A 97 14.23 -10.45 -3.29
CA ASP A 97 12.89 -9.93 -3.06
C ASP A 97 11.86 -11.05 -2.85
N SER A 98 11.98 -12.16 -3.61
CA SER A 98 11.15 -13.35 -3.39
C SER A 98 11.37 -13.97 -2.01
N LEU A 99 12.62 -14.04 -1.55
CA LEU A 99 12.97 -14.57 -0.23
C LEU A 99 12.51 -13.65 0.90
N LEU A 100 12.65 -12.33 0.73
CA LEU A 100 12.12 -11.33 1.66
C LEU A 100 10.60 -11.43 1.74
N GLY A 101 9.89 -11.47 0.61
CA GLY A 101 8.44 -11.62 0.59
C GLY A 101 7.98 -12.92 1.26
N LYS A 102 8.66 -14.04 1.01
CA LYS A 102 8.39 -15.32 1.71
C LYS A 102 8.71 -15.25 3.20
N SER A 103 9.80 -14.61 3.58
CA SER A 103 10.15 -14.38 4.98
C SER A 103 9.11 -13.52 5.68
N LEU A 104 8.63 -12.45 5.05
CA LEU A 104 7.61 -11.57 5.59
C LEU A 104 6.27 -12.31 5.73
N LYS A 105 5.93 -13.17 4.76
CA LYS A 105 4.76 -14.07 4.85
C LYS A 105 4.91 -15.16 5.91
N ASN A 106 6.12 -15.67 6.12
CA ASN A 106 6.44 -16.61 7.20
C ASN A 106 6.57 -15.91 8.57
N ASN A 107 6.80 -14.60 8.57
CA ASN A 107 6.81 -13.68 9.72
C ASN A 107 5.46 -12.97 9.92
N VAL A 108 4.39 -13.35 9.20
CA VAL A 108 3.09 -13.34 9.87
C VAL A 108 3.37 -14.08 11.16
N ASP A 109 2.93 -13.54 12.31
CA ASP A 109 2.94 -14.28 13.57
C ASP A 109 1.95 -15.46 13.45
N LEU A 110 2.08 -16.29 12.41
CA LEU A 110 1.21 -17.37 12.01
C LEU A 110 1.18 -18.36 13.16
N GLU A 111 2.28 -18.55 13.85
CA GLU A 111 2.33 -19.30 15.11
C GLU A 111 1.43 -18.67 16.18
N VAL A 112 1.49 -17.36 16.41
CA VAL A 112 0.61 -16.66 17.39
C VAL A 112 -0.86 -16.76 16.96
N CYS A 113 -1.18 -16.43 15.70
CA CYS A 113 -2.54 -16.54 15.16
C CYS A 113 -3.05 -17.99 15.20
N THR A 114 -2.19 -18.97 14.89
CA THR A 114 -2.49 -20.40 14.99
C THR A 114 -2.76 -20.79 16.45
N ASN A 115 -1.96 -20.30 17.40
CA ASN A 115 -2.13 -20.58 18.82
C ASN A 115 -3.43 -19.99 19.35
N VAL A 116 -3.76 -18.75 18.97
CA VAL A 116 -5.04 -18.11 19.29
C VAL A 116 -6.19 -18.94 18.72
N LEU A 117 -6.17 -19.24 17.41
CA LEU A 117 -7.22 -20.01 16.75
C LEU A 117 -7.40 -21.39 17.38
N ASN A 118 -6.30 -22.10 17.67
CA ASN A 118 -6.34 -23.39 18.33
C ASN A 118 -6.93 -23.30 19.74
N GLU A 119 -6.64 -22.24 20.50
CA GLU A 119 -7.27 -21.99 21.80
C GLU A 119 -8.77 -21.78 21.66
N LEU A 120 -9.25 -20.96 20.70
CA LEU A 120 -10.68 -20.73 20.46
C LEU A 120 -11.44 -22.02 20.09
N LEU A 121 -10.77 -22.94 19.40
CA LEU A 121 -11.32 -24.22 18.97
C LEU A 121 -11.33 -25.31 20.07
N LYS A 122 -10.71 -25.09 21.24
CA LYS A 122 -10.62 -26.13 22.28
C LYS A 122 -12.00 -26.55 22.79
N THR A 123 -12.16 -27.85 23.03
CA THR A 123 -13.40 -28.47 23.52
C THR A 123 -13.87 -27.97 24.89
N LYS A 124 -12.96 -27.43 25.71
CA LYS A 124 -13.33 -26.76 26.98
C LYS A 124 -14.25 -25.55 26.76
N HIS A 125 -14.21 -24.95 25.57
CA HIS A 125 -15.02 -23.81 25.16
C HIS A 125 -16.27 -24.22 24.36
N LYS A 126 -16.62 -25.51 24.29
CA LYS A 126 -17.76 -26.01 23.48
C LYS A 126 -19.11 -25.35 23.78
N LYS A 127 -19.28 -24.79 24.98
CA LYS A 127 -20.50 -24.06 25.36
C LYS A 127 -20.62 -22.69 24.69
N ILE A 128 -19.51 -22.10 24.28
CA ILE A 128 -19.44 -20.75 23.71
C ILE A 128 -19.06 -20.76 22.23
N ASN A 129 -18.27 -21.73 21.75
CA ASN A 129 -17.74 -21.71 20.39
C ASN A 129 -18.65 -22.36 19.33
N TRP A 130 -19.63 -23.17 19.74
CA TRP A 130 -20.48 -23.94 18.81
C TRP A 130 -21.18 -23.12 17.71
N PRO A 131 -21.64 -21.86 17.92
CA PRO A 131 -22.27 -21.08 16.85
C PRO A 131 -21.28 -20.59 15.79
N PHE A 132 -19.98 -20.64 16.10
CA PHE A 132 -18.90 -20.01 15.34
C PHE A 132 -18.01 -21.02 14.62
N LEU A 133 -18.21 -22.32 14.81
CA LEU A 133 -17.31 -23.35 14.29
C LEU A 133 -17.36 -23.45 12.76
N GLU A 134 -18.55 -23.32 12.18
CA GLU A 134 -18.84 -23.53 10.77
C GLU A 134 -19.71 -22.38 10.23
N PRO A 135 -19.78 -22.18 8.90
CA PRO A 135 -20.67 -21.18 8.31
C PRO A 135 -22.13 -21.41 8.70
N VAL A 136 -22.88 -20.31 8.87
CA VAL A 136 -24.33 -20.39 9.13
C VAL A 136 -25.03 -21.09 7.96
N ASP A 137 -25.78 -22.15 8.26
CA ASP A 137 -26.59 -22.84 7.25
C ASP A 137 -27.79 -21.98 6.85
N ILE A 138 -27.70 -21.36 5.67
CA ILE A 138 -28.73 -20.51 5.11
C ILE A 138 -30.06 -21.23 4.85
N LYS A 139 -30.08 -22.57 4.79
CA LYS A 139 -31.34 -23.32 4.70
C LYS A 139 -32.10 -23.29 6.03
N LEU A 140 -31.38 -23.27 7.14
CA LEU A 140 -31.94 -23.16 8.49
C LEU A 140 -32.17 -21.71 8.89
N VAL A 141 -31.38 -20.78 8.34
CA VAL A 141 -31.48 -19.33 8.60
C VAL A 141 -31.58 -18.54 7.27
N PRO A 142 -32.72 -18.59 6.56
CA PRO A 142 -32.85 -18.03 5.20
C PRO A 142 -32.56 -16.53 5.08
N ASN A 143 -32.84 -15.76 6.12
CA ASN A 143 -32.66 -14.29 6.12
C ASN A 143 -31.27 -13.87 6.61
N TYR A 144 -30.34 -14.80 6.82
CA TYR A 144 -29.01 -14.44 7.34
C TYR A 144 -28.25 -13.52 6.37
N LEU A 145 -28.20 -13.89 5.09
CA LEU A 145 -27.48 -13.15 4.06
C LEU A 145 -28.15 -11.83 3.65
N SER A 146 -29.42 -11.61 4.00
CA SER A 146 -30.07 -10.30 3.78
C SER A 146 -29.68 -9.27 4.84
N VAL A 147 -29.11 -9.72 5.97
CA VAL A 147 -28.69 -8.86 7.08
C VAL A 147 -27.17 -8.78 7.17
N ILE A 148 -26.49 -9.91 6.94
CA ILE A 148 -25.04 -10.05 7.07
C ILE A 148 -24.39 -10.07 5.69
N GLU A 149 -23.64 -9.01 5.40
CA GLU A 149 -22.98 -8.78 4.12
C GLU A 149 -21.72 -9.65 3.95
N ASN A 150 -20.94 -9.80 5.04
CA ASN A 150 -19.68 -10.53 5.03
C ASN A 150 -19.71 -11.66 6.07
N PRO A 151 -20.37 -12.81 5.79
CA PRO A 151 -20.38 -13.97 6.67
C PRO A 151 -18.96 -14.51 6.94
N ILE A 152 -18.70 -14.89 8.18
CA ILE A 152 -17.43 -15.49 8.58
C ILE A 152 -17.60 -16.37 9.82
N ASP A 153 -16.72 -17.35 9.96
CA ASP A 153 -16.71 -18.38 11.01
C ASP A 153 -15.28 -18.90 11.20
N LEU A 154 -15.04 -19.67 12.28
CA LEU A 154 -13.72 -20.18 12.64
C LEU A 154 -13.14 -21.16 11.60
N SER A 155 -13.96 -21.95 10.89
CA SER A 155 -13.47 -22.80 9.79
C SER A 155 -12.96 -21.93 8.63
N THR A 156 -13.67 -20.84 8.33
CA THR A 156 -13.29 -19.89 7.28
C THR A 156 -12.02 -19.15 7.64
N ILE A 157 -11.91 -18.64 8.87
CA ILE A 157 -10.69 -18.00 9.40
C ILE A 157 -9.51 -18.99 9.36
N LYS A 158 -9.73 -20.26 9.72
CA LYS A 158 -8.71 -21.31 9.62
C LYS A 158 -8.22 -21.51 8.19
N ARG A 159 -9.10 -21.50 7.18
CA ARG A 159 -8.70 -21.58 5.76
C ARG A 159 -7.96 -20.33 5.29
N LYS A 160 -8.35 -19.15 5.79
CA LYS A 160 -7.69 -17.86 5.49
C LYS A 160 -6.32 -17.71 6.16
N LEU A 161 -6.05 -18.47 7.22
CA LEU A 161 -4.87 -18.34 8.06
C LEU A 161 -3.52 -18.21 7.30
N PRO A 162 -3.22 -19.02 6.26
CA PRO A 162 -1.97 -18.89 5.49
C PRO A 162 -1.90 -17.67 4.57
N PHE A 163 -3.01 -16.96 4.40
CA PHE A 163 -3.17 -15.86 3.44
C PHE A 163 -3.29 -14.49 4.10
N TYR A 164 -3.41 -14.41 5.42
CA TYR A 164 -3.32 -13.12 6.11
C TYR A 164 -1.92 -12.54 5.94
N GLU A 165 -1.83 -11.26 5.62
CA GLU A 165 -0.53 -10.59 5.46
C GLU A 165 0.07 -10.18 6.81
N ASN A 166 -0.78 -10.04 7.83
CA ASN A 166 -0.38 -9.62 9.17
C ASN A 166 -1.43 -10.06 10.22
N ARG A 167 -1.05 -10.00 11.50
CA ARG A 167 -1.94 -10.39 12.62
C ARG A 167 -3.17 -9.49 12.80
N ILE A 168 -3.13 -8.26 12.26
CA ILE A 168 -4.26 -7.31 12.36
C ILE A 168 -5.42 -7.79 11.47
N GLU A 169 -5.15 -8.30 10.28
CA GLU A 169 -6.18 -8.88 9.40
C GLU A 169 -6.84 -10.12 10.02
N PHE A 170 -6.03 -11.01 10.61
CA PHE A 170 -6.55 -12.17 11.35
C PHE A 170 -7.48 -11.73 12.49
N PHE A 171 -7.04 -10.74 13.28
CA PHE A 171 -7.83 -10.22 14.39
C PHE A 171 -9.10 -9.50 13.92
N ALA A 172 -9.02 -8.75 12.81
CA ALA A 172 -10.17 -8.07 12.23
C ALA A 172 -11.27 -9.06 11.81
N ASP A 173 -10.90 -10.23 11.28
CA ASP A 173 -11.84 -11.30 10.96
C ASP A 173 -12.47 -11.95 12.20
N LEU A 174 -11.71 -12.11 13.29
CA LEU A 174 -12.26 -12.55 14.59
C LEU A 174 -13.29 -11.55 15.13
N LEU A 175 -13.02 -10.24 15.00
CA LEU A 175 -13.95 -9.20 15.38
C LEU A 175 -15.19 -9.16 14.46
N LEU A 176 -15.00 -9.33 13.16
CA LEU A 176 -16.11 -9.42 12.20
C LEU A 176 -17.06 -10.56 12.56
N MET A 177 -16.52 -11.71 12.97
CA MET A 177 -17.30 -12.87 13.41
C MET A 177 -18.22 -12.55 14.58
N VAL A 178 -17.70 -11.92 15.66
CA VAL A 178 -18.52 -11.53 16.83
C VAL A 178 -19.47 -10.38 16.50
N ASN A 179 -19.05 -9.42 15.68
CA ASN A 179 -19.90 -8.30 15.26
C ASN A 179 -21.08 -8.77 14.39
N ASN A 180 -20.87 -9.75 13.51
CA ASN A 180 -21.95 -10.38 12.75
C ASN A 180 -22.94 -11.09 13.69
N CYS A 181 -22.44 -11.72 14.75
CA CYS A 181 -23.28 -12.32 15.77
C CYS A 181 -24.16 -11.27 16.47
N TYR A 182 -23.59 -10.13 16.89
CA TYR A 182 -24.35 -9.04 17.52
C TYR A 182 -25.33 -8.36 16.57
N LYS A 183 -24.96 -8.22 15.29
CA LYS A 183 -25.82 -7.63 14.26
C LYS A 183 -27.04 -8.49 13.96
N PHE A 184 -26.87 -9.81 13.92
CA PHE A 184 -27.95 -10.73 13.55
C PHE A 184 -28.83 -11.14 14.74
N ASN A 185 -28.23 -11.39 15.91
CA ASN A 185 -28.93 -11.96 17.05
C ASN A 185 -29.36 -10.86 18.04
N ALA A 186 -30.56 -11.00 18.61
CA ALA A 186 -31.04 -10.06 19.61
C ALA A 186 -30.26 -10.21 20.94
N LYS A 187 -30.02 -9.07 21.62
CA LYS A 187 -29.36 -9.05 22.93
C LYS A 187 -30.12 -9.89 23.95
N GLY A 188 -29.40 -10.71 24.70
CA GLY A 188 -29.95 -11.63 25.71
C GLY A 188 -30.35 -13.02 25.19
N THR A 189 -30.21 -13.28 23.90
CA THR A 189 -30.33 -14.64 23.36
C THR A 189 -29.07 -15.46 23.65
N ASP A 190 -29.19 -16.79 23.69
CA ASP A 190 -28.07 -17.70 23.96
C ASP A 190 -26.90 -17.49 22.99
N ILE A 191 -27.19 -17.27 21.69
CA ILE A 191 -26.17 -17.02 20.66
C ILE A 191 -25.49 -15.66 20.88
N TYR A 192 -26.25 -14.62 21.22
CA TYR A 192 -25.67 -13.32 21.56
C TYR A 192 -24.71 -13.43 22.75
N SER A 193 -25.12 -14.14 23.81
CA SER A 193 -24.26 -14.39 24.98
C SER A 193 -23.04 -15.25 24.64
N CYS A 194 -23.14 -16.18 23.69
CA CYS A 194 -21.96 -16.87 23.16
C CYS A 194 -21.00 -15.89 22.47
N GLY A 195 -21.51 -14.88 21.76
CA GLY A 195 -20.72 -13.78 21.20
C GLY A 195 -19.95 -13.00 22.26
N GLU A 196 -20.64 -12.59 23.34
CA GLU A 196 -20.02 -11.85 24.46
C GLU A 196 -18.89 -12.65 25.14
N GLU A 197 -19.07 -13.96 25.31
CA GLU A 197 -18.02 -14.81 25.90
C GLU A 197 -16.89 -15.13 24.91
N MET A 198 -17.20 -15.25 23.61
CA MET A 198 -16.19 -15.42 22.56
C MET A 198 -15.30 -14.18 22.43
N GLU A 199 -15.88 -12.98 22.45
CA GLU A 199 -15.14 -11.71 22.41
C GLU A 199 -14.17 -11.60 23.60
N LYS A 200 -14.64 -11.87 24.83
CA LYS A 200 -13.76 -11.92 26.01
C LYS A 200 -12.63 -12.95 25.87
N LEU A 201 -12.89 -14.09 25.23
CA LEU A 201 -11.87 -15.10 24.99
C LEU A 201 -10.84 -14.63 23.95
N ILE A 202 -11.30 -13.97 22.89
CA ILE A 202 -10.44 -13.36 21.87
C ILE A 202 -9.53 -12.30 22.52
N ASP A 203 -10.08 -11.37 23.30
CA ASP A 203 -9.33 -10.28 23.95
C ASP A 203 -8.22 -10.82 24.86
N ARG A 204 -8.50 -11.87 25.65
CA ARG A 204 -7.50 -12.49 26.53
C ARG A 204 -6.35 -13.16 25.77
N ASN A 205 -6.60 -13.64 24.55
CA ASN A 205 -5.60 -14.33 23.74
C ASN A 205 -4.88 -13.41 22.74
N CYS A 206 -5.43 -12.22 22.49
CA CYS A 206 -4.85 -11.23 21.59
C CYS A 206 -4.09 -10.12 22.33
N GLY A 207 -3.48 -10.44 23.48
CA GLY A 207 -2.68 -9.49 24.28
C GLY A 207 -1.44 -8.93 23.59
N PHE A 208 -1.10 -9.42 22.38
CA PHE A 208 -0.11 -8.82 21.50
C PHE A 208 -0.58 -7.50 20.88
N LEU A 209 -1.89 -7.19 20.95
CA LEU A 209 -2.45 -5.91 20.55
C LEU A 209 -2.43 -4.98 21.76
N ASN A 210 -1.67 -3.90 21.66
CA ASN A 210 -1.71 -2.83 22.64
C ASN A 210 -1.91 -1.48 21.94
N GLU A 211 -2.65 -0.61 22.62
CA GLU A 211 -3.07 0.68 22.10
C GLU A 211 -1.87 1.55 21.67
N LYS A 212 -0.79 1.54 22.45
CA LYS A 212 0.41 2.35 22.16
C LYS A 212 1.05 1.97 20.83
N ASP A 213 1.23 0.68 20.58
CA ASP A 213 1.83 0.18 19.33
C ASP A 213 0.90 0.44 18.14
N LEU A 214 -0.42 0.27 18.32
CA LEU A 214 -1.40 0.59 17.28
C LEU A 214 -1.37 2.09 16.92
N ILE A 215 -1.38 2.97 17.92
CA ILE A 215 -1.27 4.42 17.73
C ILE A 215 0.04 4.78 17.02
N ASN A 216 1.15 4.17 17.44
CA ASN A 216 2.44 4.41 16.80
C ASN A 216 2.44 3.97 15.32
N ASN A 217 1.94 2.76 15.02
CA ASN A 217 1.84 2.25 13.65
C ASN A 217 0.94 3.14 12.78
N ILE A 218 -0.21 3.56 13.30
CA ILE A 218 -1.10 4.51 12.62
C ILE A 218 -0.36 5.83 12.34
N SER A 219 0.42 6.32 13.30
CA SER A 219 1.16 7.57 13.16
C SER A 219 2.27 7.46 12.10
N GLN A 220 2.98 6.34 12.06
CA GLN A 220 3.98 6.04 11.04
C GLN A 220 3.35 5.92 9.64
N LEU A 221 2.24 5.19 9.52
CA LEU A 221 1.50 5.07 8.25
C LEU A 221 1.02 6.42 7.76
N LYS A 222 0.49 7.28 8.65
CA LYS A 222 0.09 8.65 8.30
C LYS A 222 1.27 9.47 7.79
N LEU A 223 2.44 9.36 8.42
CA LEU A 223 3.65 10.04 7.96
C LEU A 223 4.09 9.53 6.59
N GLN A 224 4.11 8.22 6.37
CA GLN A 224 4.43 7.61 5.08
C GLN A 224 3.47 8.06 3.98
N MET A 225 2.16 8.07 4.25
CA MET A 225 1.16 8.60 3.32
C MET A 225 1.43 10.06 2.96
N ALA A 226 1.78 10.90 3.94
CA ALA A 226 2.12 12.30 3.68
C ALA A 226 3.35 12.42 2.78
N THR A 227 4.42 11.65 3.04
CA THR A 227 5.62 11.64 2.20
C THR A 227 5.35 11.15 0.79
N LEU A 228 4.56 10.08 0.63
CA LEU A 228 4.16 9.57 -0.68
C LEU A 228 3.34 10.60 -1.45
N SER A 229 2.37 11.25 -0.81
CA SER A 229 1.58 12.33 -1.42
C SER A 229 2.44 13.50 -1.89
N SER A 230 3.41 13.95 -1.07
CA SER A 230 4.35 15.00 -1.48
C SER A 230 5.23 14.58 -2.65
N THR A 231 5.68 13.32 -2.65
CA THR A 231 6.50 12.77 -3.73
C THR A 231 5.69 12.68 -5.02
N MET A 232 4.44 12.23 -4.95
CA MET A 232 3.53 12.16 -6.08
C MET A 232 3.34 13.55 -6.71
N SER A 233 3.12 14.59 -5.89
CA SER A 233 3.05 15.98 -6.36
C SER A 233 4.32 16.43 -7.09
N LEU A 234 5.51 16.06 -6.61
CA LEU A 234 6.76 16.37 -7.30
C LEU A 234 6.85 15.69 -8.68
N TYR A 235 6.44 14.43 -8.79
CA TYR A 235 6.41 13.73 -10.08
C TYR A 235 5.40 14.35 -11.04
N GLU A 236 4.24 14.78 -10.54
CA GLU A 236 3.24 15.52 -11.34
C GLU A 236 3.82 16.83 -11.87
N ASP A 237 4.53 17.59 -11.03
CA ASP A 237 5.22 18.82 -11.43
C ASP A 237 6.31 18.56 -12.47
N VAL A 238 7.14 17.53 -12.29
CA VAL A 238 8.17 17.17 -13.27
C VAL A 238 7.55 16.72 -14.58
N LEU A 239 6.49 15.91 -14.53
CA LEU A 239 5.75 15.45 -15.71
C LEU A 239 5.19 16.63 -16.50
N PHE A 240 4.65 17.64 -15.81
CA PHE A 240 4.22 18.89 -16.41
C PHE A 240 5.35 19.56 -17.22
N HIS A 241 6.54 19.69 -16.62
CA HIS A 241 7.69 20.31 -17.29
C HIS A 241 8.20 19.50 -18.50
N VAL A 242 8.27 18.17 -18.38
CA VAL A 242 8.71 17.27 -19.46
C VAL A 242 7.77 17.39 -20.65
N ARG A 243 6.46 17.24 -20.43
CA ARG A 243 5.48 17.30 -21.52
C ARG A 243 5.40 18.69 -22.17
N LYS A 244 5.59 19.78 -21.40
CA LYS A 244 5.75 21.14 -21.94
C LYS A 244 6.94 21.23 -22.90
N LYS A 245 8.09 20.65 -22.54
CA LYS A 245 9.30 20.61 -23.39
C LYS A 245 9.08 19.82 -24.69
N GLU A 246 8.28 18.75 -24.64
CA GLU A 246 7.95 17.93 -25.82
C GLU A 246 6.93 18.57 -26.78
N GLY A 247 6.35 19.73 -26.45
CA GLY A 247 5.41 20.44 -27.32
C GLY A 247 4.05 19.76 -27.49
N LYS A 248 3.70 18.80 -26.62
CA LYS A 248 2.45 18.04 -26.70
C LYS A 248 1.35 18.71 -25.86
N ARG A 249 0.55 19.59 -26.48
CA ARG A 249 -0.63 20.29 -25.90
C ARG A 249 -0.32 21.17 -24.67
N LYS A 250 -1.21 22.10 -24.34
CA LYS A 250 -1.09 22.90 -23.11
C LYS A 250 -1.38 22.00 -21.90
N ILE A 251 -0.64 22.23 -20.83
CA ILE A 251 -0.73 21.47 -19.58
C ILE A 251 -0.91 22.51 -18.49
N PHE A 252 -1.69 22.15 -17.47
CA PHE A 252 -1.99 23.04 -16.35
C PHE A 252 -1.36 22.48 -15.07
N SER A 253 -0.56 23.30 -14.39
CA SER A 253 -0.01 22.95 -13.08
C SER A 253 -1.14 22.85 -12.05
N LEU A 254 -0.87 22.23 -10.90
CA LEU A 254 -1.83 22.16 -9.81
C LEU A 254 -2.30 23.57 -9.38
N ASP A 255 -1.37 24.51 -9.28
CA ASP A 255 -1.70 25.90 -8.95
C ASP A 255 -2.56 26.59 -10.03
N GLU A 256 -2.34 26.31 -11.32
CA GLU A 256 -3.18 26.82 -12.40
C GLU A 256 -4.60 26.23 -12.31
N ARG A 257 -4.71 24.94 -12.03
CA ARG A 257 -5.99 24.25 -11.84
C ARG A 257 -6.76 24.78 -10.65
N ILE A 258 -6.09 24.98 -9.51
CA ILE A 258 -6.68 25.58 -8.31
C ILE A 258 -7.18 27.00 -8.61
N ARG A 259 -6.36 27.82 -9.29
CA ARG A 259 -6.79 29.17 -9.69
C ARG A 259 -8.00 29.16 -10.61
N ILE A 260 -8.05 28.25 -11.58
CA ILE A 260 -9.21 28.11 -12.47
C ILE A 260 -10.43 27.67 -11.65
N ALA A 261 -10.31 26.68 -10.77
CA ALA A 261 -11.39 26.24 -9.90
C ALA A 261 -11.94 27.37 -9.01
N ASP A 262 -11.07 28.21 -8.45
CA ASP A 262 -11.43 29.38 -7.65
C ASP A 262 -12.15 30.48 -8.45
N ILE A 263 -11.89 30.57 -9.75
CA ILE A 263 -12.62 31.47 -10.65
C ILE A 263 -14.00 30.88 -10.93
N VAL A 264 -14.05 29.59 -11.26
CA VAL A 264 -15.30 28.87 -11.60
C VAL A 264 -16.29 28.89 -10.44
N SER A 265 -15.82 28.73 -9.19
CA SER A 265 -16.67 28.74 -8.00
C SER A 265 -17.36 30.09 -7.71
N LYS A 266 -16.93 31.16 -8.38
CA LYS A 266 -17.47 32.52 -8.22
C LYS A 266 -18.35 32.97 -9.39
N LEU A 267 -18.56 32.11 -10.38
CA LEU A 267 -19.38 32.42 -11.54
C LEU A 267 -20.87 32.34 -11.22
N ASP A 268 -21.66 33.05 -12.02
CA ASP A 268 -23.11 32.90 -12.05
C ASP A 268 -23.54 31.55 -12.64
N GLU A 269 -24.81 31.21 -12.43
CA GLU A 269 -25.41 29.96 -12.89
C GLU A 269 -25.30 29.76 -14.40
N GLU A 270 -25.50 30.82 -15.20
CA GLU A 270 -25.44 30.74 -16.67
C GLU A 270 -24.05 30.29 -17.15
N ARG A 271 -22.99 30.88 -16.58
CA ARG A 271 -21.61 30.55 -16.93
C ARG A 271 -21.18 29.19 -16.38
N CYS A 272 -21.66 28.81 -15.18
CA CYS A 272 -21.45 27.46 -14.63
C CYS A 272 -22.06 26.37 -15.54
N VAL A 273 -23.25 26.60 -16.09
CA VAL A 273 -23.88 25.68 -17.05
C VAL A 273 -23.02 25.53 -18.31
N LYS A 274 -22.47 26.62 -18.84
CA LYS A 274 -21.57 26.57 -20.02
C LYS A 274 -20.31 25.73 -19.74
N ILE A 275 -19.72 25.86 -18.55
CA ILE A 275 -18.58 25.03 -18.14
C ILE A 275 -18.98 23.56 -18.00
N ALA A 276 -20.11 23.28 -17.39
CA ALA A 276 -20.61 21.92 -17.25
C ALA A 276 -20.88 21.26 -18.62
N LEU A 277 -21.31 22.03 -19.63
CA LEU A 277 -21.45 21.56 -21.01
C LEU A 277 -20.10 21.28 -21.68
N ILE A 278 -19.06 22.09 -21.42
CA ILE A 278 -17.69 21.83 -21.89
C ILE A 278 -17.19 20.48 -21.34
N ILE A 279 -17.41 20.21 -20.05
CA ILE A 279 -17.03 18.95 -19.42
C ILE A 279 -17.84 17.79 -20.02
N LYS A 280 -19.18 17.91 -20.08
CA LYS A 280 -20.08 16.88 -20.62
C LYS A 280 -19.78 16.49 -22.07
N LYS A 281 -19.38 17.47 -22.89
CA LYS A 281 -18.98 17.24 -24.29
C LYS A 281 -17.78 16.28 -24.40
N ASN A 282 -16.91 16.31 -23.40
CA ASN A 282 -15.62 15.63 -23.41
C ASN A 282 -15.53 14.45 -22.41
N ASP A 283 -16.51 14.32 -21.51
CA ASP A 283 -16.69 13.21 -20.58
C ASP A 283 -18.14 12.70 -20.61
N GLN A 284 -18.35 11.53 -21.22
CA GLN A 284 -19.68 10.94 -21.38
C GLN A 284 -20.29 10.44 -20.07
N ASN A 285 -19.48 10.25 -19.02
CA ASN A 285 -19.96 9.83 -17.70
C ASN A 285 -20.38 11.03 -16.83
N PHE A 286 -20.04 12.25 -17.26
CA PHE A 286 -20.41 13.47 -16.55
C PHE A 286 -21.89 13.81 -16.79
N SER A 287 -22.71 13.68 -15.73
CA SER A 287 -24.16 13.96 -15.78
C SER A 287 -24.54 15.17 -14.93
N ILE A 288 -25.27 16.08 -15.58
CA ILE A 288 -25.85 17.32 -15.03
C ILE A 288 -27.39 17.25 -14.92
N ALA A 289 -28.02 16.16 -15.39
CA ALA A 289 -29.47 16.07 -15.46
C ALA A 289 -30.08 15.84 -14.07
N GLY A 290 -31.03 16.70 -13.67
CA GLY A 290 -31.75 16.57 -12.40
C GLY A 290 -30.92 16.87 -11.14
N LYS A 291 -29.79 17.56 -11.30
CA LYS A 291 -28.92 17.97 -10.18
C LYS A 291 -29.02 19.47 -9.95
N GLU A 292 -29.21 19.86 -8.70
CA GLU A 292 -29.16 21.27 -8.26
C GLU A 292 -27.71 21.76 -8.13
N GLU A 293 -26.78 20.87 -7.80
CA GLU A 293 -25.35 21.17 -7.69
C GLU A 293 -24.49 20.06 -8.34
N VAL A 294 -23.34 20.43 -8.88
CA VAL A 294 -22.40 19.51 -9.54
C VAL A 294 -20.99 19.74 -9.01
N GLU A 295 -20.42 18.71 -8.39
CA GLU A 295 -19.04 18.72 -7.93
C GLU A 295 -18.09 18.32 -9.06
N VAL A 296 -17.00 19.09 -9.22
CA VAL A 296 -15.98 18.86 -10.26
C VAL A 296 -14.61 18.94 -9.62
N ASP A 297 -13.85 17.84 -9.70
CA ASP A 297 -12.47 17.83 -9.24
C ASP A 297 -11.50 18.24 -10.36
N PHE A 298 -11.09 19.51 -10.33
CA PHE A 298 -10.13 20.10 -11.27
C PHE A 298 -8.73 19.47 -11.21
N LYS A 299 -8.40 18.69 -10.17
CA LYS A 299 -7.10 17.99 -10.08
C LYS A 299 -7.04 16.82 -11.05
N ILE A 300 -8.16 16.15 -11.28
CA ILE A 300 -8.23 14.94 -12.12
C ILE A 300 -8.79 15.21 -13.52
N LEU A 301 -9.32 16.41 -13.79
CA LEU A 301 -9.80 16.78 -15.13
C LEU A 301 -8.68 16.70 -16.17
N PRO A 302 -8.91 16.10 -17.35
CA PRO A 302 -7.93 16.10 -18.43
C PRO A 302 -7.51 17.51 -18.87
N ASP A 303 -6.22 17.72 -19.15
CA ASP A 303 -5.64 19.05 -19.48
C ASP A 303 -6.38 19.76 -20.64
N PHE A 304 -6.85 19.02 -21.65
CA PHE A 304 -7.54 19.60 -22.79
C PHE A 304 -8.94 20.15 -22.43
N ILE A 305 -9.60 19.57 -21.42
CA ILE A 305 -10.87 20.09 -20.91
C ILE A 305 -10.59 21.35 -20.10
N VAL A 306 -9.56 21.33 -19.24
CA VAL A 306 -9.13 22.52 -18.49
C VAL A 306 -8.70 23.65 -19.44
N GLU A 307 -8.09 23.33 -20.58
CA GLU A 307 -7.76 24.29 -21.63
C GLU A 307 -9.00 24.95 -22.26
N GLU A 308 -10.03 24.17 -22.56
CA GLU A 308 -11.29 24.68 -23.12
C GLU A 308 -12.01 25.57 -22.10
N ILE A 309 -11.99 25.21 -20.82
CA ILE A 309 -12.54 26.01 -19.71
C ILE A 309 -11.74 27.31 -19.52
N ASP A 310 -10.41 27.25 -19.41
CA ASP A 310 -9.54 28.43 -19.28
C ASP A 310 -9.70 29.40 -20.46
N THR A 311 -9.86 28.86 -21.67
CA THR A 311 -10.11 29.65 -22.88
C THR A 311 -11.47 30.35 -22.84
N PHE A 312 -12.52 29.66 -22.36
CA PHE A 312 -13.84 30.23 -22.17
C PHE A 312 -13.80 31.38 -21.15
N LEU A 313 -13.20 31.15 -19.98
CA LEU A 313 -13.07 32.16 -18.91
C LEU A 313 -12.34 33.43 -19.38
N LYS A 314 -11.27 33.27 -20.16
CA LYS A 314 -10.52 34.42 -20.71
C LYS A 314 -11.32 35.24 -21.70
N LYS A 315 -12.15 34.61 -22.54
CA LYS A 315 -13.02 35.32 -23.49
C LYS A 315 -14.12 36.12 -22.77
N GLU A 316 -14.70 35.55 -21.72
CA GLU A 316 -15.72 36.23 -20.92
C GLU A 316 -15.17 37.44 -20.17
N ASN A 317 -13.97 37.36 -19.59
CA ASN A 317 -13.34 38.50 -18.90
C ASN A 317 -13.02 39.68 -19.85
N VAL A 318 -12.64 39.41 -21.11
CA VAL A 318 -12.41 40.46 -22.12
C VAL A 318 -13.71 41.19 -22.51
N ASN A 319 -14.84 40.49 -22.49
CA ASN A 319 -16.15 41.09 -22.80
C ASN A 319 -16.70 41.97 -21.66
N ILE A 320 -16.27 41.75 -20.41
CA ILE A 320 -16.70 42.56 -19.27
C ILE A 320 -16.01 43.93 -19.30
N GLU A 321 -14.70 43.99 -19.57
CA GLU A 321 -13.94 45.25 -19.66
C GLU A 321 -14.39 46.14 -20.84
N GLN A 322 -14.86 45.55 -21.95
CA GLN A 322 -15.41 46.28 -23.09
C GLN A 322 -16.86 46.75 -22.90
N SER A 323 -17.59 46.22 -21.91
CA SER A 323 -18.98 46.60 -21.62
C SER A 323 -19.11 47.71 -20.56
N SER A 324 -18.00 48.09 -19.93
CA SER A 324 -17.91 49.19 -18.94
C SER A 324 -17.54 50.55 -19.55
N GLU A 325 -17.28 50.63 -20.86
CA GLU A 325 -17.09 51.88 -21.60
C GLU A 325 -18.24 52.07 -22.62
N CYS A 326 -19.44 52.39 -22.14
CA CYS A 326 -20.52 52.98 -22.94
C CYS A 326 -21.43 53.84 -22.06
#